data_AF-A0A7S4B4V3-F1
#
_entry.id   AF-A0A7S4B4V3-F1
#
_cell.length_a   1.000
_cell.length_b   1.000
_cell.length_c   1.000
_cell.angle_alpha   90.00
_cell.angle_beta   90.00
_cell.angle_gamma   90.00
#
_symmetry.space_group_name_H-M   'P 1'
#
loop_
_entity.id
_entity.type
_entity.pdbx_description
1 polymer ?
#
loop_
_entity_poly.entity_id
_entity_poly.type
_entity_poly.pdbx_seq_one_letter_code
_entity_poly.pdbx_strand_id
1 'polypeptide(L)'
;MPYSPVARRYNGYSKYGSRIRNGITTYASLRKDIDEANWQGVKEALQKGSKGQGDAVKPVPPSELRSFARALGLVSNSLLQSENDSSTTAANLLARHLVNEAYFAMDDIEAAAAASDKAAAVAAWQAGAEYINAFIGLVNRNITPKVGDQFEFIVLG
;
A
#
# COMPACT_ATOMS: atom_id res chain seq x y z
N MET A 1 -20.90 -10.62 -3.67
CA MET A 1 -19.44 -10.76 -3.91
C MET A 1 -19.15 -12.21 -4.30
N PRO A 2 -18.21 -12.48 -5.21
CA PRO A 2 -17.84 -13.84 -5.57
C PRO A 2 -17.33 -14.62 -4.34
N TYR A 3 -17.64 -15.92 -4.27
CA TYR A 3 -17.21 -16.79 -3.17
C TYR A 3 -15.70 -17.06 -3.26
N SER A 4 -15.00 -16.90 -2.12
CA SER A 4 -13.61 -17.31 -1.90
C SER A 4 -13.51 -18.11 -0.59
N PRO A 5 -12.85 -19.28 -0.56
CA PRO A 5 -12.74 -20.11 0.62
C PRO A 5 -12.08 -19.36 1.76
N VAL A 6 -12.51 -19.72 2.96
CA VAL A 6 -11.87 -19.23 4.18
C VAL A 6 -10.37 -19.60 4.19
N ALA A 7 -9.99 -20.80 3.75
CA ALA A 7 -8.59 -21.24 3.73
C ALA A 7 -7.69 -20.38 2.80
N ARG A 8 -8.17 -20.04 1.60
CA ARG A 8 -7.45 -19.17 0.66
C ARG A 8 -7.26 -17.77 1.23
N ARG A 9 -8.33 -17.22 1.81
CA ARG A 9 -8.31 -15.91 2.46
C ARG A 9 -7.35 -15.88 3.65
N TYR A 10 -7.42 -16.90 4.50
CA TYR A 10 -6.51 -17.10 5.63
C TYR A 10 -5.05 -17.17 5.19
N ASN A 11 -4.72 -17.95 4.16
CA ASN A 11 -3.34 -18.08 3.66
C ASN A 11 -2.79 -16.76 3.09
N GLY A 12 -3.62 -16.01 2.37
CA GLY A 12 -3.23 -14.67 1.92
C GLY A 12 -3.01 -13.71 3.08
N TYR A 13 -3.95 -13.70 4.02
CA TYR A 13 -3.89 -12.86 5.21
C TYR A 13 -2.68 -13.17 6.08
N SER A 14 -2.40 -14.45 6.38
CA SER A 14 -1.27 -14.86 7.21
C SER A 14 0.08 -14.49 6.58
N LYS A 15 0.17 -14.52 5.25
CA LYS A 15 1.40 -14.20 4.50
C LYS A 15 1.68 -12.70 4.39
N TYR A 16 0.64 -11.88 4.22
CA TYR A 16 0.80 -10.46 3.90
C TYR A 16 0.30 -9.50 4.99
N GLY A 17 -0.51 -9.97 5.93
CA GLY A 17 -1.20 -9.13 6.90
C GLY A 17 -0.28 -8.31 7.82
N SER A 18 0.85 -8.87 8.25
CA SER A 18 1.84 -8.13 9.05
C SER A 18 2.48 -6.99 8.25
N ARG A 19 2.85 -7.26 6.98
CA ARG A 19 3.40 -6.24 6.07
C ARG A 19 2.42 -5.12 5.79
N ILE A 20 1.13 -5.45 5.69
CA ILE A 20 0.07 -4.46 5.47
C ILE A 20 -0.09 -3.56 6.68
N ARG A 21 -0.18 -4.14 7.89
CA ARG A 21 -0.27 -3.35 9.11
C ARG A 21 0.95 -2.44 9.29
N ASN A 22 2.15 -2.99 9.13
CA ASN A 22 3.36 -2.20 9.22
C ASN A 22 3.37 -1.07 8.18
N GLY A 23 3.01 -1.36 6.93
CA GLY A 23 2.93 -0.36 5.87
C GLY A 23 1.90 0.74 6.13
N ILE A 24 0.73 0.41 6.71
CA ILE A 24 -0.28 1.38 7.15
C ILE A 24 0.32 2.32 8.21
N THR A 25 0.94 1.76 9.24
CA THR A 25 1.58 2.53 10.32
C THR A 25 2.72 3.41 9.77
N THR A 26 3.57 2.87 8.91
CA THR A 26 4.68 3.61 8.29
C THR A 26 4.17 4.72 7.37
N TYR A 27 3.07 4.49 6.64
CA TYR A 27 2.50 5.52 5.76
C TYR A 27 1.90 6.64 6.60
N ALA A 28 1.22 6.29 7.70
CA ALA A 28 0.69 7.26 8.63
C ALA A 28 1.80 8.12 9.25
N SER A 29 2.93 7.50 9.65
CA SER A 29 4.05 8.22 10.23
C SER A 29 4.77 9.15 9.25
N LEU A 30 4.68 8.91 7.93
CA LEU A 30 5.26 9.77 6.90
C LEU A 30 4.76 11.22 6.99
N ARG A 31 3.54 11.41 7.51
CA ARG A 31 2.98 12.75 7.73
C ARG A 31 3.88 13.62 8.62
N LYS A 32 4.48 13.01 9.65
CA LYS A 32 5.37 13.72 10.57
C LYS A 32 6.59 14.28 9.83
N ASP A 33 7.23 13.48 8.99
CA ASP A 33 8.39 13.94 8.21
C ASP A 33 8.03 15.08 7.26
N ILE A 34 6.85 15.03 6.64
CA ILE A 34 6.34 16.13 5.80
C ILE A 34 6.09 17.38 6.64
N ASP A 35 5.49 17.22 7.83
CA ASP A 35 5.18 18.35 8.71
C ASP A 35 6.43 19.05 9.24
N GLU A 36 7.48 18.28 9.53
CA GLU A 36 8.79 18.76 9.98
C GLU A 36 9.71 19.21 8.82
N ALA A 37 9.25 19.13 7.57
CA ALA A 37 10.06 19.36 6.37
C ALA A 37 11.35 18.50 6.32
N ASN A 38 11.28 17.30 6.91
CA ASN A 38 12.33 16.29 6.86
C ASN A 38 12.34 15.58 5.51
N TRP A 39 12.72 16.31 4.44
CA TRP A 39 12.70 15.80 3.07
C TRP A 39 13.64 14.61 2.86
N GLN A 40 14.72 14.52 3.63
CA GLN A 40 15.61 13.36 3.61
C GLN A 40 14.90 12.11 4.15
N GLY A 41 14.17 12.23 5.28
CA GLY A 41 13.33 11.16 5.81
C GLY A 41 12.25 10.72 4.84
N VAL A 42 11.56 11.67 4.19
CA VAL A 42 10.57 11.38 3.14
C VAL A 42 11.19 10.58 1.99
N LYS A 43 12.36 11.00 1.51
CA LYS A 43 13.07 10.32 0.43
C LYS A 43 13.48 8.90 0.80
N GLU A 44 13.99 8.69 2.01
CA GLU A 44 14.37 7.37 2.51
C GLU A 44 13.15 6.46 2.67
N ALA A 45 12.06 6.98 3.22
CA ALA A 45 10.81 6.26 3.40
C ALA A 45 10.17 5.85 2.06
N LEU A 46 10.39 6.61 0.98
CA LEU A 46 9.79 6.39 -0.33
C LEU A 46 10.75 5.83 -1.39
N GLN A 47 11.94 5.37 -1.00
CA GLN A 47 12.95 4.85 -1.93
C GLN A 47 12.40 3.70 -2.80
N LYS A 48 12.29 3.91 -4.13
CA LYS A 48 11.75 2.91 -5.08
C LYS A 48 12.64 1.67 -5.24
N GLY A 49 13.89 1.77 -4.81
CA GLY A 49 14.91 0.77 -5.08
C GLY A 49 15.40 0.83 -6.52
N SER A 50 16.56 0.25 -6.78
CA SER A 50 17.17 0.16 -8.10
C SER A 50 17.62 -1.26 -8.37
N LYS A 51 17.35 -1.76 -9.57
CA LYS A 51 18.00 -2.98 -10.06
C LYS A 51 19.40 -2.59 -10.49
N GLY A 52 20.43 -3.23 -9.93
CA GLY A 52 21.79 -3.08 -10.44
C GLY A 52 21.83 -3.48 -11.91
N GLN A 53 22.34 -2.61 -12.78
CA GLN A 53 22.67 -2.93 -14.16
C GLN A 53 24.19 -2.82 -14.33
N GLY A 54 24.84 -3.95 -14.63
CA GLY A 54 26.30 -4.06 -14.72
C GLY A 54 27.02 -4.23 -13.36
N ASP A 55 28.31 -4.56 -13.41
CA ASP A 55 29.14 -4.88 -12.24
C ASP A 55 29.40 -3.69 -11.29
N ALA A 56 29.01 -2.47 -11.67
CA ALA A 56 29.36 -1.24 -10.96
C ALA A 56 28.24 -0.66 -10.07
N VAL A 57 26.98 -1.08 -10.22
CA VAL A 57 25.85 -0.48 -9.48
C VAL A 57 25.30 -1.47 -8.46
N LYS A 58 25.57 -1.23 -7.17
CA LYS A 58 24.96 -2.00 -6.09
C LYS A 58 23.43 -1.82 -6.11
N PRO A 59 22.64 -2.91 -6.14
CA PRO A 59 21.19 -2.80 -6.08
C PRO A 59 20.76 -2.20 -4.74
N VAL A 60 19.82 -1.26 -4.79
CA VAL A 60 19.20 -0.71 -3.58
C VAL A 60 17.81 -1.35 -3.44
N PRO A 61 17.48 -2.00 -2.32
CA PRO A 61 16.15 -2.53 -2.13
C PRO A 61 15.11 -1.40 -2.07
N PRO A 62 13.87 -1.64 -2.54
CA PRO A 62 12.77 -0.72 -2.27
C PRO A 62 12.55 -0.57 -0.77
N SER A 63 12.10 0.60 -0.34
CA SER A 63 11.68 0.84 1.03
C SER A 63 10.50 -0.05 1.41
N GLU A 64 10.21 -0.12 2.71
CA GLU A 64 9.03 -0.83 3.23
C GLU A 64 7.72 -0.28 2.63
N LEU A 65 7.59 1.04 2.47
CA LEU A 65 6.39 1.65 1.85
C LEU A 65 6.23 1.29 0.37
N ARG A 66 7.32 1.24 -0.39
CA ARG A 66 7.26 0.83 -1.79
C ARG A 66 6.97 -0.66 -1.92
N SER A 67 7.49 -1.47 -1.01
CA SER A 67 7.18 -2.91 -0.91
C SER A 67 5.75 -3.19 -0.43
N PHE A 68 5.19 -2.31 0.40
CA PHE A 68 3.84 -2.39 0.93
C PHE A 68 2.78 -2.35 -0.18
N ALA A 69 2.92 -1.49 -1.20
CA ALA A 69 2.00 -1.46 -2.34
C ALA A 69 1.90 -2.83 -3.05
N ARG A 70 3.03 -3.55 -3.18
CA ARG A 70 3.03 -4.91 -3.71
C ARG A 70 2.28 -5.89 -2.80
N ALA A 71 2.42 -5.76 -1.48
CA ALA A 71 1.70 -6.59 -0.52
C ALA A 71 0.18 -6.37 -0.59
N LEU A 72 -0.29 -5.12 -0.78
CA LEU A 72 -1.71 -4.81 -1.01
C LEU A 72 -2.24 -5.55 -2.25
N GLY A 73 -1.53 -5.45 -3.37
CA GLY A 73 -1.92 -6.15 -4.60
C GLY A 73 -2.02 -7.67 -4.39
N LEU A 74 -1.02 -8.28 -3.75
CA LEU A 74 -0.99 -9.72 -3.51
C LEU A 74 -2.09 -10.21 -2.55
N VAL A 75 -2.36 -9.48 -1.46
CA VAL A 75 -3.45 -9.87 -0.55
C VAL A 75 -4.81 -9.78 -1.24
N SER A 76 -5.01 -8.77 -2.11
CA SER A 76 -6.29 -8.61 -2.81
C SER A 76 -6.61 -9.78 -3.73
N ASN A 77 -5.59 -10.40 -4.34
CA ASN A 77 -5.77 -11.62 -5.14
C ASN A 77 -6.22 -12.81 -4.29
N SER A 78 -5.83 -12.87 -3.02
CA SER A 78 -6.27 -13.92 -2.10
C SER A 78 -7.65 -13.65 -1.50
N LEU A 79 -7.99 -12.37 -1.29
CA LEU A 79 -9.22 -11.96 -0.60
C LEU A 79 -10.42 -11.74 -1.54
N LEU A 80 -10.19 -11.29 -2.77
CA LEU A 80 -11.26 -10.81 -3.66
C LEU A 80 -11.53 -11.70 -4.88
N GLN A 81 -10.59 -12.60 -5.23
CA GLN A 81 -10.76 -13.45 -6.40
C GLN A 81 -11.74 -14.59 -6.11
N SER A 82 -12.64 -14.86 -7.05
CA SER A 82 -13.56 -15.99 -6.96
C SER A 82 -12.84 -17.32 -7.14
N GLU A 83 -13.43 -18.41 -6.64
CA GLU A 83 -13.08 -19.76 -7.08
C GLU A 83 -13.74 -20.17 -8.39
N ASN A 84 -15.00 -19.80 -8.59
CA ASN A 84 -15.78 -20.21 -9.75
C ASN A 84 -15.39 -19.45 -11.01
N ASP A 85 -14.56 -18.42 -10.86
CA ASP A 85 -14.06 -17.60 -11.93
C ASP A 85 -12.58 -17.31 -11.63
N SER A 86 -11.70 -17.99 -12.37
CA SER A 86 -10.26 -17.75 -12.32
C SER A 86 -9.89 -16.42 -12.98
N SER A 87 -10.86 -15.69 -13.55
CA SER A 87 -10.65 -14.38 -14.16
C SER A 87 -10.52 -13.26 -13.12
N THR A 88 -10.15 -12.08 -13.62
CA THR A 88 -10.03 -10.89 -12.78
C THR A 88 -11.42 -10.32 -12.51
N THR A 89 -11.86 -10.31 -11.24
CA THR A 89 -13.15 -9.72 -10.87
C THR A 89 -13.11 -8.19 -10.89
N ALA A 90 -14.27 -7.53 -10.96
CA ALA A 90 -14.36 -6.07 -10.81
C ALA A 90 -13.75 -5.58 -9.48
N ALA A 91 -13.88 -6.35 -8.40
CA ALA A 91 -13.26 -6.03 -7.12
C ALA A 91 -11.72 -6.12 -7.19
N ASN A 92 -11.16 -7.07 -7.95
CA ASN A 92 -9.72 -7.13 -8.20
C ASN A 92 -9.23 -5.95 -9.03
N LEU A 93 -9.98 -5.52 -10.05
CA LEU A 93 -9.63 -4.34 -10.85
C LEU A 93 -9.66 -3.06 -10.01
N LEU A 94 -10.71 -2.89 -9.19
CA LEU A 94 -10.80 -1.77 -8.27
C LEU A 94 -9.64 -1.78 -7.26
N ALA A 95 -9.33 -2.94 -6.67
CA ALA A 95 -8.20 -3.06 -5.76
C ALA A 95 -6.87 -2.67 -6.43
N ARG A 96 -6.63 -3.11 -7.68
CA ARG A 96 -5.43 -2.72 -8.45
C ARG A 96 -5.38 -1.22 -8.72
N HIS A 97 -6.51 -0.63 -9.11
CA HIS A 97 -6.59 0.82 -9.30
C HIS A 97 -6.24 1.57 -8.02
N LEU A 98 -6.88 1.24 -6.90
CA LEU A 98 -6.61 1.90 -5.61
C LEU A 98 -5.14 1.75 -5.16
N VAL A 99 -4.53 0.58 -5.38
CA VAL A 99 -3.11 0.36 -5.08
C VAL A 99 -2.21 1.19 -5.98
N ASN A 100 -2.54 1.31 -7.28
CA ASN A 100 -1.78 2.13 -8.21
C ASN A 100 -1.88 3.62 -7.85
N GLU A 101 -3.08 4.12 -7.54
CA GLU A 101 -3.27 5.51 -7.13
C GLU A 101 -2.54 5.82 -5.83
N ALA A 102 -2.57 4.91 -4.84
CA ALA A 102 -1.77 5.06 -3.63
C ALA A 102 -0.25 5.08 -3.92
N TYR A 103 0.21 4.32 -4.92
CA TYR A 103 1.61 4.33 -5.36
C TYR A 103 1.97 5.62 -6.10
N PHE A 104 1.08 6.16 -6.94
CA PHE A 104 1.28 7.44 -7.61
C PHE A 104 1.26 8.60 -6.63
N ALA A 105 0.39 8.56 -5.62
CA ALA A 105 0.43 9.53 -4.53
C ALA A 105 1.80 9.54 -3.80
N MET A 106 2.45 8.38 -3.64
CA MET A 106 3.83 8.34 -3.13
C MET A 106 4.83 9.01 -4.08
N ASP A 107 4.64 8.92 -5.40
CA ASP A 107 5.46 9.63 -6.38
C ASP A 107 5.23 11.15 -6.30
N ASP A 108 4.00 11.57 -6.10
CA ASP A 108 3.65 12.98 -5.93
C ASP A 108 4.23 13.56 -4.63
N ILE A 109 4.23 12.80 -3.53
CA ILE A 109 4.92 13.20 -2.29
C ILE A 109 6.42 13.37 -2.54
N GLU A 110 7.05 12.43 -3.24
CA GLU A 110 8.48 12.48 -3.56
C GLU A 110 8.82 13.70 -4.44
N ALA A 111 7.99 13.98 -5.45
CA ALA A 111 8.13 15.16 -6.31
C ALA A 111 7.96 16.47 -5.54
N ALA A 112 6.94 16.55 -4.67
CA ALA A 112 6.71 17.71 -3.82
C ALA A 112 7.85 17.92 -2.82
N ALA A 113 8.38 16.86 -2.22
CA ALA A 113 9.55 16.92 -1.33
C ALA A 113 10.80 17.42 -2.07
N ALA A 114 11.02 16.98 -3.31
CA ALA A 114 12.11 17.47 -4.15
C ALA A 114 11.98 18.98 -4.48
N ALA A 115 10.76 19.47 -4.61
CA ALA A 115 10.44 20.89 -4.76
C ALA A 115 10.39 21.66 -3.42
N SER A 116 10.55 20.98 -2.28
CA SER A 116 10.32 21.52 -0.92
C SER A 116 8.91 22.14 -0.74
N ASP A 117 7.92 21.66 -1.49
CA ASP A 117 6.53 22.12 -1.40
C ASP A 117 5.76 21.27 -0.38
N LYS A 118 5.69 21.80 0.84
CA LYS A 118 4.96 21.14 1.94
C LYS A 118 3.47 21.00 1.67
N ALA A 119 2.84 21.99 1.05
CA ALA A 119 1.39 21.96 0.83
C ALA A 119 1.03 20.86 -0.19
N ALA A 120 1.79 20.77 -1.27
CA ALA A 120 1.64 19.70 -2.26
C ALA A 120 1.92 18.32 -1.64
N ALA A 121 2.97 18.19 -0.81
CA ALA A 121 3.30 16.93 -0.15
C ALA A 121 2.19 16.47 0.81
N VAL A 122 1.59 17.39 1.58
CA VAL A 122 0.45 17.10 2.46
C VAL A 122 -0.77 16.66 1.66
N ALA A 123 -1.09 17.35 0.57
CA ALA A 123 -2.23 17.00 -0.28
C ALA A 123 -2.06 15.61 -0.91
N ALA A 124 -0.85 15.32 -1.43
CA ALA A 124 -0.53 14.01 -1.99
C ALA A 124 -0.59 12.89 -0.93
N TRP A 125 -0.10 13.16 0.29
CA TRP A 125 -0.22 12.22 1.41
C TRP A 125 -1.68 11.93 1.78
N GLN A 126 -2.53 12.96 1.84
CA GLN A 126 -3.96 12.77 2.12
C GLN A 126 -4.63 11.94 1.04
N ALA A 127 -4.39 12.25 -0.24
CA ALA A 127 -4.92 11.48 -1.36
C ALA A 127 -4.48 10.00 -1.30
N GLY A 128 -3.20 9.73 -1.05
CA GLY A 128 -2.72 8.35 -0.92
C GLY A 128 -3.31 7.63 0.29
N ALA A 129 -3.48 8.30 1.43
CA ALA A 129 -4.16 7.74 2.60
C ALA A 129 -5.63 7.40 2.32
N GLU A 130 -6.35 8.24 1.56
CA GLU A 130 -7.72 7.96 1.14
C GLU A 130 -7.79 6.73 0.22
N TYR A 131 -6.89 6.58 -0.74
CA TYR A 131 -6.83 5.39 -1.60
C TYR A 131 -6.49 4.12 -0.80
N ILE A 132 -5.57 4.20 0.16
CA ILE A 132 -5.26 3.08 1.06
C ILE A 132 -6.48 2.72 1.92
N ASN A 133 -7.18 3.71 2.48
CA ASN A 133 -8.40 3.50 3.27
C ASN A 133 -9.52 2.89 2.43
N ALA A 134 -9.73 3.36 1.20
CA ALA A 134 -10.69 2.76 0.28
C ALA A 134 -10.35 1.29 -0.03
N PHE A 135 -9.07 0.98 -0.23
CA PHE A 135 -8.59 -0.39 -0.39
C PHE A 135 -8.88 -1.24 0.85
N ILE A 136 -8.57 -0.72 2.04
CA ILE A 136 -8.81 -1.39 3.33
C ILE A 136 -10.30 -1.70 3.50
N GLY A 137 -11.16 -0.71 3.23
CA GLY A 137 -12.61 -0.87 3.27
C GLY A 137 -13.13 -1.95 2.31
N LEU A 138 -12.50 -2.10 1.14
CA LEU A 138 -12.82 -3.16 0.18
C LEU A 138 -12.42 -4.55 0.69
N VAL A 139 -11.19 -4.71 1.22
CA VAL A 139 -10.69 -6.04 1.64
C VAL A 139 -11.21 -6.49 3.00
N ASN A 140 -11.45 -5.57 3.94
CA ASN A 140 -11.93 -5.89 5.30
C ASN A 140 -13.29 -6.60 5.28
N ARG A 141 -14.14 -6.32 4.28
CA ARG A 141 -15.41 -7.02 4.08
C ARG A 141 -15.26 -8.53 3.87
N ASN A 142 -14.06 -8.98 3.48
CA ASN A 142 -13.75 -10.39 3.24
C ASN A 142 -12.93 -11.03 4.37
N ILE A 143 -12.55 -10.26 5.39
CA ILE A 143 -11.82 -10.73 6.57
C ILE A 143 -12.84 -10.98 7.68
N THR A 144 -13.18 -12.25 7.88
CA THR A 144 -14.02 -12.70 8.99
C THR A 144 -13.14 -13.13 10.17
N PRO A 145 -13.69 -13.35 11.39
CA PRO A 145 -12.91 -13.83 12.53
C PRO A 145 -12.14 -15.15 12.29
N LYS A 146 -12.54 -15.95 11.29
CA LYS A 146 -11.81 -17.17 10.88
C LYS A 146 -10.61 -16.89 9.97
N VAL A 147 -10.55 -15.71 9.37
CA VAL A 147 -9.46 -15.25 8.51
C VAL A 147 -8.43 -14.47 9.32
N GLY A 148 -8.89 -13.57 10.20
CA GLY A 148 -8.06 -12.76 11.09
C GLY A 148 -8.76 -11.46 11.49
N ASP A 149 -7.99 -10.54 12.08
CA ASP A 149 -8.47 -9.20 12.43
C ASP A 149 -8.47 -8.27 11.21
N GLN A 150 -9.46 -7.39 11.13
CA GLN A 150 -9.51 -6.36 10.10
C GLN A 150 -8.32 -5.40 10.20
N PHE A 151 -7.93 -4.82 9.07
CA PHE A 151 -6.91 -3.77 9.04
C PHE A 151 -7.50 -2.45 9.53
N GLU A 152 -6.70 -1.69 10.26
CA GLU A 152 -7.07 -0.36 10.74
C GLU A 152 -6.96 0.68 9.64
N PHE A 153 -7.84 1.66 9.65
CA PHE A 153 -7.77 2.79 8.72
C PHE A 153 -6.70 3.79 9.17
N ILE A 154 -6.05 4.44 8.21
CA ILE A 154 -5.21 5.60 8.45
C ILE A 154 -6.12 6.75 8.89
N VAL A 155 -5.82 7.34 10.05
CA VAL A 155 -6.52 8.53 10.53
C VAL A 155 -6.02 9.75 9.76
N LEU A 156 -6.95 10.44 9.10
CA LEU A 156 -6.66 11.72 8.45
C LEU A 156 -6.76 12.83 9.50
N GLY A 157 -5.65 13.53 9.73
CA GLY A 157 -5.55 14.70 10.60
C GLY A 157 -5.71 16.01 9.85
#